data_AF-R4G449-F1
#
_entry.id   AF-R4G449-F1
#
_cell.length_a   1.000
_cell.length_b   1.000
_cell.length_c   1.000
_cell.angle_alpha   90.00
_cell.angle_beta   90.00
_cell.angle_gamma   90.00
#
_symmetry.space_group_name_H-M   'P 1'
#
loop_
_entity.id
_entity.type
_entity.pdbx_description
1 polymer ?
#
loop_
_entity_poly.entity_id
_entity_poly.type
_entity_poly.pdbx_seq_one_letter_code
_entity_poly.pdbx_strand_id
1 'polypeptide(L)'
;MSSSNRIRDSQEFKVPPKFKFQEGEKVLCFHGPLIYEAKCLQSRFDEKEKVVQYHIHYSGWNKSWDEWVPETRVLKYNDSNLQKQKELHKAQKTEPKSKKGKKRSISGKESESKDKDTIDSRSSTPVTDKNVGKTSASATFSSSQESASDVPKRKRTKTDPTVESEEQFLTKVEIKVKIPDELKPILVDDWQNICVQNKLLKFPLRITADGILEEYLALKISSKNAMPNKENARTDMVNGIRSYFNVMLGPQLLYECERKQYTELMREKGTNMKPSSVYGAMHLLRLFVRIGRALAYSRLDEKHIQCLLLHLQDFLKDLQKNASTYFNTQDYIADPNAEGQRT
;
A
#
# COMPACT_ATOMS: atom_id res chain seq x y z
N MET A 1 41.39 -52.13 -1.65
CA MET A 1 40.27 -52.64 -2.47
C MET A 1 39.01 -52.53 -1.63
N SER A 2 38.36 -51.37 -1.68
CA SER A 2 37.09 -51.11 -2.40
C SER A 2 35.91 -51.22 -1.42
N SER A 3 35.36 -50.08 -0.96
CA SER A 3 34.22 -49.36 -1.57
C SER A 3 32.92 -50.15 -1.44
N SER A 4 31.74 -49.62 -1.15
CA SER A 4 31.19 -48.33 -0.75
C SER A 4 29.69 -48.59 -0.56
N ASN A 5 29.04 -47.79 0.29
CA ASN A 5 27.61 -47.48 0.35
C ASN A 5 26.67 -48.11 -0.69
N ARG A 6 25.54 -48.63 -0.21
CA ARG A 6 24.24 -48.36 -0.87
C ARG A 6 23.06 -48.50 0.09
N ILE A 7 22.77 -47.40 0.78
CA ILE A 7 21.41 -47.07 1.25
C ILE A 7 20.56 -46.99 -0.02
N ARG A 8 19.54 -47.83 -0.13
CA ARG A 8 18.56 -47.75 -1.23
C ARG A 8 17.61 -46.60 -0.90
N ASP A 9 17.88 -45.44 -1.48
CA ASP A 9 16.91 -44.37 -1.57
C ASP A 9 15.66 -44.87 -2.29
N SER A 10 14.54 -44.75 -1.61
CA SER A 10 13.21 -44.99 -2.16
C SER A 10 12.90 -43.81 -3.08
N GLN A 11 13.12 -43.98 -4.39
CA GLN A 11 12.62 -43.03 -5.39
C GLN A 11 11.09 -43.06 -5.39
N GLU A 12 10.50 -42.14 -4.65
CA GLU A 12 9.08 -41.80 -4.73
C GLU A 12 8.83 -41.19 -6.12
N PHE A 13 8.22 -41.98 -7.01
CA PHE A 13 7.80 -41.52 -8.33
C PHE A 13 6.73 -40.43 -8.18
N LYS A 14 7.17 -39.17 -8.11
CA LYS A 14 6.27 -38.01 -8.14
C LYS A 14 5.66 -37.89 -9.53
N VAL A 15 4.37 -38.20 -9.63
CA VAL A 15 3.56 -37.88 -10.80
C VAL A 15 3.72 -36.38 -11.10
N PRO A 16 4.11 -35.97 -12.33
CA PRO A 16 4.27 -34.56 -12.65
C PRO A 16 2.94 -33.82 -12.44
N PRO A 17 2.96 -32.65 -11.79
CA PRO A 17 1.74 -31.91 -11.48
C PRO A 17 1.01 -31.58 -12.79
N LYS A 18 -0.25 -32.01 -12.87
CA LYS A 18 -1.09 -31.80 -14.06
C LYS A 18 -1.46 -30.32 -14.17
N PHE A 19 -1.01 -29.67 -15.23
CA PHE A 19 -1.41 -28.30 -15.56
C PHE A 19 -2.90 -28.27 -15.95
N LYS A 20 -3.65 -27.32 -15.38
CA LYS A 20 -5.08 -27.10 -15.67
C LYS A 20 -5.33 -26.38 -17.00
N PHE A 21 -4.37 -25.59 -17.46
CA PHE A 21 -4.47 -24.78 -18.69
C PHE A 21 -3.33 -25.13 -19.64
N GLN A 22 -3.61 -25.13 -20.94
CA GLN A 22 -2.62 -25.42 -21.98
C GLN A 22 -1.99 -24.16 -22.56
N GLU A 23 -0.79 -24.29 -23.13
CA GLU A 23 -0.15 -23.22 -23.89
C GLU A 23 -1.01 -22.86 -25.11
N GLY A 24 -1.27 -21.57 -25.28
CA GLY A 24 -2.16 -21.05 -26.30
C GLY A 24 -3.64 -20.96 -25.91
N GLU A 25 -4.06 -21.54 -24.79
CA GLU A 25 -5.46 -21.55 -24.35
C GLU A 25 -5.95 -20.15 -23.98
N LYS A 26 -7.19 -19.82 -24.40
CA LYS A 26 -7.88 -18.61 -23.96
C LYS A 26 -8.38 -18.81 -22.53
N VAL A 27 -7.99 -17.91 -21.64
CA VAL A 27 -8.30 -17.98 -20.21
C VAL A 27 -8.82 -16.62 -19.72
N LEU A 28 -9.35 -16.62 -18.51
CA LEU A 28 -9.69 -15.41 -17.76
C LEU A 28 -8.67 -15.28 -16.62
N CYS A 29 -7.98 -14.15 -16.51
CA CYS A 29 -6.95 -13.97 -15.50
C CYS A 29 -7.27 -12.77 -14.60
N PHE A 30 -7.10 -12.95 -13.30
CA PHE A 30 -7.17 -11.85 -12.35
C PHE A 30 -5.95 -10.94 -12.52
N HIS A 31 -6.21 -9.65 -12.66
CA HIS A 31 -5.22 -8.60 -12.52
C HIS A 31 -5.78 -7.54 -11.56
N GLY A 32 -5.23 -7.49 -10.36
CA GLY A 32 -5.87 -6.78 -9.24
C GLY A 32 -7.23 -7.40 -8.88
N PRO A 33 -8.28 -6.60 -8.59
CA PRO A 33 -9.60 -7.10 -8.21
C PRO A 33 -10.46 -7.53 -9.40
N LEU A 34 -10.02 -7.26 -10.63
CA LEU A 34 -10.79 -7.51 -11.84
C LEU A 34 -10.26 -8.73 -12.60
N ILE A 35 -11.16 -9.30 -13.39
CA ILE A 35 -10.87 -10.40 -14.31
C ILE A 35 -10.75 -9.81 -15.73
N TYR A 36 -9.73 -10.23 -16.46
CA TYR A 36 -9.47 -9.84 -17.84
C TYR A 36 -9.36 -11.07 -18.75
N GLU A 37 -9.67 -10.90 -20.03
CA GLU A 37 -9.40 -11.92 -21.02
C GLU A 37 -7.90 -12.02 -21.28
N ALA A 38 -7.38 -13.24 -21.29
CA ALA A 38 -5.96 -13.52 -21.37
C ALA A 38 -5.68 -14.77 -22.22
N LYS A 39 -4.42 -14.94 -22.60
CA LYS A 39 -3.91 -16.14 -23.24
C LYS A 39 -2.82 -16.75 -22.37
N CYS A 40 -2.95 -18.04 -22.08
CA CYS A 40 -1.87 -18.80 -21.46
C CYS A 40 -0.75 -18.96 -22.49
N LEU A 41 0.45 -18.47 -22.19
CA LEU A 41 1.61 -18.61 -23.08
C LEU A 41 2.44 -19.83 -22.72
N GLN A 42 2.71 -20.04 -21.43
CA GLN A 42 3.55 -21.12 -20.93
C GLN A 42 3.07 -21.62 -19.57
N SER A 43 3.39 -22.86 -19.22
CA SER A 43 3.11 -23.45 -17.91
C SER A 43 4.39 -23.98 -17.27
N ARG A 44 4.60 -23.75 -15.97
CA ARG A 44 5.74 -24.28 -15.22
C ARG A 44 5.36 -24.66 -13.80
N PHE A 45 6.13 -25.57 -13.21
CA PHE A 45 6.06 -25.88 -11.79
C PHE A 45 7.26 -25.25 -11.07
N ASP A 46 6.99 -24.41 -10.07
CA ASP A 46 8.03 -23.84 -9.23
C ASP A 46 8.35 -24.82 -8.09
N GLU A 47 9.51 -25.47 -8.16
CA GLU A 47 9.91 -26.49 -7.17
C GLU A 47 10.19 -25.91 -5.77
N LYS A 48 10.54 -24.61 -5.68
CA LYS A 48 10.85 -23.95 -4.40
C LYS A 48 9.57 -23.68 -3.61
N GLU A 49 8.61 -23.09 -4.29
CA GLU A 49 7.31 -22.72 -3.72
C GLU A 49 6.28 -23.86 -3.81
N LYS A 50 6.59 -24.93 -4.57
CA LYS A 50 5.72 -26.07 -4.88
C LYS A 50 4.38 -25.65 -5.49
N VAL A 51 4.38 -24.60 -6.33
CA VAL A 51 3.17 -24.07 -6.98
C VAL A 51 3.28 -24.12 -8.51
N VAL A 52 2.14 -24.36 -9.16
CA VAL A 52 1.99 -24.24 -10.61
C VAL A 52 1.82 -22.78 -10.98
N GLN A 53 2.60 -22.33 -11.97
CA GLN A 53 2.54 -20.99 -12.52
C GLN A 53 2.28 -21.01 -14.03
N TYR A 54 1.57 -19.99 -14.51
CA TYR A 54 1.26 -19.77 -15.91
C TYR A 54 1.80 -18.41 -16.35
N HIS A 55 2.43 -18.35 -17.51
CA HIS A 55 2.84 -17.10 -18.13
C HIS A 55 1.65 -16.55 -18.91
N ILE A 56 1.14 -15.38 -18.51
CA ILE A 56 -0.11 -14.84 -19.03
C ILE A 56 0.16 -13.59 -19.86
N HIS A 57 -0.48 -13.54 -21.04
CA HIS A 57 -0.61 -12.33 -21.84
C HIS A 57 -2.05 -11.83 -21.81
N TYR A 58 -2.26 -10.58 -21.41
CA TYR A 58 -3.59 -9.97 -21.34
C TYR A 58 -4.02 -9.42 -22.70
N SER A 59 -5.25 -9.71 -23.10
CA SER A 59 -5.80 -9.33 -24.40
C SER A 59 -5.91 -7.80 -24.51
N GLY A 60 -5.24 -7.21 -25.50
CA GLY A 60 -5.22 -5.76 -25.72
C GLY A 60 -4.19 -5.00 -24.88
N TRP A 61 -3.33 -5.70 -24.13
CA TRP A 61 -2.27 -5.09 -23.31
C TRP A 61 -0.91 -5.23 -24.01
N ASN A 62 0.06 -4.38 -23.64
CA ASN A 62 1.43 -4.48 -24.15
C ASN A 62 2.14 -5.71 -23.54
N LYS A 63 3.00 -6.39 -24.32
CA LYS A 63 3.86 -7.51 -23.89
C LYS A 63 4.72 -7.22 -22.66
N SER A 64 5.01 -5.94 -22.37
CA SER A 64 5.71 -5.56 -21.13
C SER A 64 4.94 -5.89 -19.85
N TRP A 65 3.65 -6.24 -19.96
CA TRP A 65 2.78 -6.66 -18.87
C TRP A 65 2.61 -8.17 -18.77
N ASP A 66 3.30 -8.95 -19.61
CA ASP A 66 3.31 -10.39 -19.50
C ASP A 66 3.96 -10.80 -18.18
N GLU A 67 3.31 -11.66 -17.41
CA GLU A 67 3.74 -12.04 -16.07
C GLU A 67 3.51 -13.53 -15.81
N TRP A 68 4.34 -14.11 -14.94
CA TRP A 68 4.10 -15.42 -14.35
C TRP A 68 3.17 -15.28 -13.16
N VAL A 69 2.01 -15.96 -13.20
CA VAL A 69 1.00 -15.92 -12.14
C VAL A 69 0.71 -17.33 -11.61
N PRO A 70 0.38 -17.48 -10.32
CA PRO A 70 -0.03 -18.78 -9.77
C PRO A 70 -1.37 -19.25 -10.36
N GLU A 71 -1.61 -20.55 -10.30
CA GLU A 71 -2.85 -21.18 -10.79
C GLU A 71 -4.14 -20.54 -10.23
N THR A 72 -4.11 -20.03 -8.99
CA THR A 72 -5.27 -19.40 -8.35
C THR A 72 -5.75 -18.11 -9.02
N ARG A 73 -4.90 -17.45 -9.82
CA ARG A 73 -5.25 -16.24 -10.59
C ARG A 73 -5.87 -16.55 -11.95
N VAL A 74 -5.80 -17.79 -12.41
CA VAL A 74 -6.24 -18.18 -13.76
C VAL A 74 -7.53 -18.97 -13.67
N LEU A 75 -8.51 -18.55 -14.46
CA LEU A 75 -9.84 -19.11 -14.55
C LEU A 75 -10.10 -19.62 -15.97
N LYS A 76 -10.86 -20.70 -16.08
CA LYS A 76 -11.29 -21.22 -17.38
C LYS A 76 -12.24 -20.24 -18.07
N TYR A 77 -12.10 -20.11 -19.38
CA TYR A 77 -13.04 -19.33 -20.19
C TYR A 77 -14.38 -20.07 -20.29
N ASN A 78 -15.33 -19.72 -19.42
CA ASN A 78 -16.68 -20.29 -19.38
C ASN A 78 -17.69 -19.21 -18.96
N ASP A 79 -18.99 -19.48 -19.17
CA ASP A 79 -20.05 -18.48 -18.94
C ASP A 79 -20.13 -18.03 -17.48
N SER A 80 -19.89 -18.94 -16.52
CA SER A 80 -19.89 -18.62 -15.09
C SER A 80 -18.80 -17.63 -14.71
N ASN A 81 -17.57 -17.83 -15.20
CA ASN A 81 -16.44 -16.94 -14.94
C ASN A 81 -16.57 -15.63 -15.73
N LEU A 82 -17.21 -15.65 -16.91
CA LEU A 82 -17.52 -14.46 -17.69
C LEU A 82 -18.59 -13.60 -17.00
N GLN A 83 -19.57 -14.23 -16.35
CA GLN A 83 -20.54 -13.55 -15.50
C GLN A 83 -19.86 -12.93 -14.28
N LYS A 84 -18.96 -13.66 -13.62
CA LYS A 84 -18.14 -13.15 -12.51
C LYS A 84 -17.31 -11.92 -12.94
N GLN A 85 -16.74 -11.94 -14.14
CA GLN A 85 -16.06 -10.79 -14.71
C GLN A 85 -17.00 -9.58 -14.85
N LYS A 86 -18.19 -9.77 -15.46
CA LYS A 86 -19.17 -8.69 -15.63
C LYS A 86 -19.63 -8.10 -14.29
N GLU A 87 -19.86 -8.93 -13.29
CA GLU A 87 -20.28 -8.51 -11.94
C GLU A 87 -19.20 -7.68 -11.26
N LEU A 88 -17.94 -8.11 -11.30
CA LEU A 88 -16.82 -7.36 -10.74
C LEU A 88 -16.64 -5.99 -11.43
N HIS A 89 -16.74 -5.95 -12.76
CA HIS A 89 -16.67 -4.70 -13.52
C HIS A 89 -17.86 -3.78 -13.27
N LYS A 90 -19.05 -4.32 -12.99
CA LYS A 90 -20.25 -3.54 -12.65
C LYS A 90 -20.16 -2.97 -11.24
N ALA A 91 -19.76 -3.78 -10.27
CA ALA A 91 -19.60 -3.37 -8.87
C ALA A 91 -18.61 -2.21 -8.73
N GLN A 92 -17.51 -2.22 -9.49
CA GLN A 92 -16.53 -1.12 -9.49
C GLN A 92 -17.08 0.19 -10.08
N LYS A 93 -18.07 0.14 -10.98
CA LYS A 93 -18.70 1.34 -11.57
C LYS A 93 -19.77 1.96 -10.68
N THR A 94 -20.35 1.20 -9.75
CA THR A 94 -21.48 1.64 -8.91
C THR A 94 -21.09 2.26 -7.57
N GLU A 95 -19.81 2.31 -7.22
CA GLU A 95 -19.32 3.01 -6.01
C GLU A 95 -19.52 4.54 -6.14
N PRO A 96 -20.29 5.19 -5.26
CA PRO A 96 -20.61 6.61 -5.38
C PRO A 96 -19.42 7.48 -4.96
N LYS A 97 -18.92 8.30 -5.91
CA LYS A 97 -18.02 9.43 -5.64
C LYS A 97 -18.68 10.38 -4.64
N SER A 98 -18.19 10.42 -3.40
CA SER A 98 -18.62 11.38 -2.38
C SER A 98 -18.33 12.82 -2.85
N LYS A 99 -19.35 13.67 -2.67
CA LYS A 99 -19.52 14.98 -3.30
C LYS A 99 -18.46 16.00 -2.86
N LYS A 100 -17.78 16.61 -3.84
CA LYS A 100 -17.02 17.87 -3.71
C LYS A 100 -17.94 19.00 -3.22
N GLY A 101 -17.59 19.61 -2.09
CA GLY A 101 -18.18 20.87 -1.63
C GLY A 101 -17.86 22.01 -2.60
N LYS A 102 -18.91 22.68 -3.09
CA LYS A 102 -18.85 23.82 -4.00
C LYS A 102 -18.72 25.10 -3.16
N LYS A 103 -17.55 25.76 -3.24
CA LYS A 103 -17.32 27.12 -2.70
C LYS A 103 -18.31 28.10 -3.33
N ARG A 104 -18.98 28.89 -2.50
CA ARG A 104 -19.65 30.15 -2.88
C ARG A 104 -18.58 31.22 -3.05
N SER A 105 -18.52 31.84 -4.22
CA SER A 105 -17.83 33.12 -4.44
C SER A 105 -18.87 34.23 -4.54
N ILE A 106 -18.72 35.22 -3.66
CA ILE A 106 -19.42 36.50 -3.67
C ILE A 106 -18.76 37.38 -4.74
N SER A 107 -19.55 37.91 -5.68
CA SER A 107 -19.21 39.13 -6.42
C SER A 107 -20.50 39.87 -6.75
N GLY A 108 -20.63 41.08 -6.22
CA GLY A 108 -21.75 41.98 -6.47
C GLY A 108 -21.72 42.56 -7.88
N LYS A 109 -22.92 42.87 -8.38
CA LYS A 109 -23.14 43.83 -9.47
C LYS A 109 -24.57 44.38 -9.33
N GLU A 110 -24.67 45.69 -9.15
CA GLU A 110 -25.92 46.46 -9.14
C GLU A 110 -26.47 46.67 -10.56
N SER A 111 -27.80 46.90 -10.59
CA SER A 111 -28.65 47.76 -11.47
C SER A 111 -28.59 47.57 -13.00
N GLU A 112 -29.65 47.65 -13.81
CA GLU A 112 -31.04 48.13 -13.78
C GLU A 112 -31.73 47.42 -15.00
N SER A 113 -32.99 46.99 -15.03
CA SER A 113 -34.19 47.82 -15.32
C SER A 113 -35.39 46.91 -15.70
N LYS A 114 -36.61 47.34 -15.29
CA LYS A 114 -37.98 47.18 -15.89
C LYS A 114 -38.49 45.76 -16.27
N ASP A 115 -39.75 45.36 -16.08
CA ASP A 115 -41.03 46.03 -15.81
C ASP A 115 -42.05 45.02 -15.21
N LYS A 116 -43.15 45.54 -14.63
CA LYS A 116 -44.36 44.88 -14.07
C LYS A 116 -45.09 43.97 -15.10
N ASP A 117 -45.82 42.92 -14.73
CA ASP A 117 -47.15 42.86 -14.07
C ASP A 117 -47.34 41.49 -13.36
N THR A 118 -47.56 41.40 -12.04
CA THR A 118 -48.85 41.25 -11.32
C THR A 118 -49.84 40.20 -11.85
N ILE A 119 -49.98 39.05 -11.15
CA ILE A 119 -51.14 38.70 -10.29
C ILE A 119 -51.02 37.26 -9.75
N ASP A 120 -51.11 37.17 -8.41
CA ASP A 120 -51.69 36.13 -7.52
C ASP A 120 -51.43 34.63 -7.75
N SER A 121 -51.27 33.77 -6.74
CA SER A 121 -51.18 33.91 -5.29
C SER A 121 -50.87 32.51 -4.70
N ARG A 122 -50.17 32.51 -3.55
CA ARG A 122 -50.36 31.65 -2.36
C ARG A 122 -50.10 30.14 -2.54
N SER A 123 -49.16 29.52 -1.83
CA SER A 123 -49.05 29.36 -0.36
C SER A 123 -47.76 28.56 -0.08
N SER A 124 -47.10 28.50 1.08
CA SER A 124 -47.03 29.24 2.34
C SER A 124 -45.79 28.71 3.06
N THR A 125 -44.99 29.58 3.66
CA THR A 125 -44.01 29.23 4.71
C THR A 125 -44.71 29.03 6.07
N PRO A 126 -44.01 28.44 7.05
CA PRO A 126 -44.57 27.79 8.23
C PRO A 126 -44.48 28.65 9.50
N VAL A 127 -45.30 28.37 10.53
CA VAL A 127 -44.90 28.52 11.95
C VAL A 127 -45.92 27.88 12.91
N THR A 128 -45.39 27.07 13.85
CA THR A 128 -45.64 26.97 15.32
C THR A 128 -47.08 27.19 15.86
N ASP A 129 -47.58 26.46 16.87
CA ASP A 129 -47.02 26.32 18.23
C ASP A 129 -47.95 25.41 19.08
N LYS A 130 -47.39 24.69 20.09
CA LYS A 130 -47.98 24.28 21.40
C LYS A 130 -49.35 23.55 21.46
N ASN A 131 -49.74 22.78 22.48
CA ASN A 131 -49.19 22.04 23.63
C ASN A 131 -50.42 21.38 24.31
N VAL A 132 -50.21 20.37 25.15
CA VAL A 132 -51.11 19.84 26.20
C VAL A 132 -52.21 18.83 25.82
N GLY A 133 -52.16 17.64 26.45
CA GLY A 133 -53.33 17.19 27.23
C GLY A 133 -53.92 15.78 27.04
N LYS A 134 -53.26 14.77 27.63
CA LYS A 134 -53.82 13.76 28.58
C LYS A 134 -54.89 12.70 28.17
N THR A 135 -54.56 11.47 28.63
CA THR A 135 -55.41 10.30 29.04
C THR A 135 -56.03 9.45 27.93
N SER A 136 -56.08 8.11 27.99
CA SER A 136 -56.18 7.16 29.12
C SER A 136 -55.81 5.72 28.72
N ALA A 137 -55.35 4.94 29.73
CA ALA A 137 -55.56 3.50 30.03
C ALA A 137 -55.30 2.42 28.97
N SER A 138 -54.88 1.19 29.25
CA SER A 138 -54.38 0.40 30.40
C SER A 138 -53.97 -0.96 29.78
N ALA A 139 -52.94 -1.66 30.26
CA ALA A 139 -53.12 -2.86 31.09
C ALA A 139 -51.76 -3.41 31.56
N THR A 140 -51.84 -4.13 32.67
CA THR A 140 -50.84 -4.39 33.72
C THR A 140 -50.41 -5.87 33.73
N PHE A 141 -49.21 -6.20 34.23
CA PHE A 141 -48.87 -7.29 35.20
C PHE A 141 -47.32 -7.38 35.35
N SER A 142 -46.70 -6.90 36.45
CA SER A 142 -46.29 -7.55 37.73
C SER A 142 -45.19 -8.64 37.60
N SER A 143 -43.92 -8.38 37.99
CA SER A 143 -43.20 -8.67 39.28
C SER A 143 -42.84 -10.18 39.47
N SER A 144 -41.74 -10.69 40.05
CA SER A 144 -40.71 -10.24 41.02
C SER A 144 -39.45 -11.15 40.98
N GLN A 145 -38.32 -10.64 41.50
CA GLN A 145 -37.21 -11.24 42.30
C GLN A 145 -36.52 -12.61 42.04
N GLU A 146 -35.18 -12.53 42.14
CA GLU A 146 -34.17 -13.42 42.77
C GLU A 146 -33.57 -14.68 42.10
N SER A 147 -32.23 -14.70 42.19
CA SER A 147 -31.30 -15.83 42.41
C SER A 147 -30.77 -16.72 41.27
N ALA A 148 -29.43 -16.69 41.19
CA ALA A 148 -28.44 -17.74 40.92
C ALA A 148 -28.34 -18.46 39.55
N SER A 149 -27.09 -18.42 39.05
CA SER A 149 -26.36 -19.37 38.19
C SER A 149 -26.93 -19.72 36.81
N ASP A 150 -26.26 -19.21 35.76
CA ASP A 150 -25.82 -20.06 34.64
C ASP A 150 -24.72 -19.38 33.80
N VAL A 151 -23.74 -20.16 33.36
CA VAL A 151 -22.62 -19.73 32.47
C VAL A 151 -23.01 -20.14 31.05
N PRO A 152 -22.95 -19.25 30.03
CA PRO A 152 -22.07 -19.61 28.91
C PRO A 152 -21.47 -18.47 28.07
N LYS A 153 -20.31 -18.82 27.50
CA LYS A 153 -19.74 -18.43 26.19
C LYS A 153 -18.92 -17.15 26.12
N ARG A 154 -17.60 -17.42 26.06
CA ARG A 154 -16.50 -16.58 25.54
C ARG A 154 -16.97 -15.72 24.37
N LYS A 155 -16.97 -14.41 24.62
CA LYS A 155 -17.14 -13.35 23.64
C LYS A 155 -15.95 -13.40 22.68
N ARG A 156 -16.14 -14.04 21.51
CA ARG A 156 -15.23 -13.88 20.37
C ARG A 156 -15.17 -12.39 20.05
N THR A 157 -14.00 -11.80 20.26
CA THR A 157 -13.67 -10.44 19.84
C THR A 157 -13.99 -10.32 18.35
N LYS A 158 -14.97 -9.50 18.03
CA LYS A 158 -15.38 -9.18 16.67
C LYS A 158 -14.22 -8.43 16.03
N THR A 159 -13.40 -9.12 15.25
CA THR A 159 -12.39 -8.51 14.39
C THR A 159 -13.09 -7.54 13.45
N ASP A 160 -12.54 -6.33 13.39
CA ASP A 160 -13.03 -5.23 12.58
C ASP A 160 -13.12 -5.64 11.10
N PRO A 161 -14.25 -5.40 10.40
CA PRO A 161 -14.41 -5.74 8.98
C PRO A 161 -13.49 -4.94 8.04
N THR A 162 -12.68 -4.01 8.56
CA THR A 162 -11.66 -3.29 7.80
C THR A 162 -10.32 -4.02 7.69
N VAL A 163 -10.11 -5.11 8.43
CA VAL A 163 -8.87 -5.91 8.36
C VAL A 163 -9.06 -7.02 7.33
N GLU A 164 -8.58 -6.80 6.10
CA GLU A 164 -8.46 -7.84 5.07
C GLU A 164 -7.54 -8.98 5.57
N SER A 165 -7.84 -10.24 5.21
CA SER A 165 -7.04 -11.39 5.66
C SER A 165 -5.64 -11.38 5.04
N GLU A 166 -4.64 -11.94 5.74
CA GLU A 166 -3.25 -12.08 5.27
C GLU A 166 -3.13 -12.78 3.89
N GLU A 167 -4.10 -13.62 3.54
CA GLU A 167 -4.16 -14.29 2.23
C GLU A 167 -4.57 -13.31 1.10
N GLN A 168 -5.48 -12.38 1.38
CA GLN A 168 -5.79 -11.26 0.47
C GLN A 168 -4.59 -10.32 0.34
N PHE A 169 -3.75 -10.24 1.37
CA PHE A 169 -2.50 -9.47 1.34
C PHE A 169 -1.46 -10.08 0.35
N LEU A 170 -1.33 -11.40 0.28
CA LEU A 170 -0.38 -12.00 -0.67
C LEU A 170 -0.88 -12.00 -2.12
N THR A 171 -2.19 -11.89 -2.33
CA THR A 171 -2.81 -11.95 -3.68
C THR A 171 -2.78 -10.64 -4.47
N LYS A 172 -2.61 -9.47 -3.82
CA LYS A 172 -2.52 -8.19 -4.53
C LYS A 172 -1.17 -8.06 -5.23
N VAL A 173 -1.20 -7.76 -6.54
CA VAL A 173 0.00 -7.57 -7.36
C VAL A 173 0.82 -6.42 -6.80
N GLU A 174 2.04 -6.72 -6.37
CA GLU A 174 2.98 -5.71 -5.87
C GLU A 174 3.29 -4.69 -6.96
N ILE A 175 3.13 -3.40 -6.62
CA ILE A 175 3.46 -2.32 -7.54
C ILE A 175 4.98 -2.14 -7.54
N LYS A 176 5.64 -2.56 -8.62
CA LYS A 176 7.10 -2.46 -8.73
C LYS A 176 7.55 -1.02 -8.96
N VAL A 177 8.13 -0.41 -7.93
CA VAL A 177 8.89 0.85 -8.05
C VAL A 177 10.27 0.52 -8.62
N LYS A 178 10.63 1.12 -9.77
CA LYS A 178 11.95 0.91 -10.39
C LYS A 178 13.00 1.74 -9.67
N ILE A 179 14.02 1.11 -9.10
CA ILE A 179 15.18 1.80 -8.52
C ILE A 179 16.19 2.09 -9.65
N PRO A 180 16.69 3.33 -9.80
CA PRO A 180 17.78 3.65 -10.71
C PRO A 180 19.01 2.75 -10.51
N ASP A 181 19.68 2.36 -11.59
CA ASP A 181 20.77 1.39 -11.54
C ASP A 181 21.96 1.87 -10.72
N GLU A 182 22.19 3.18 -10.66
CA GLU A 182 23.25 3.83 -9.89
C GLU A 182 23.00 3.81 -8.38
N LEU A 183 21.74 3.69 -7.96
CA LEU A 183 21.37 3.59 -6.55
C LEU A 183 21.39 2.14 -6.04
N LYS A 184 21.44 1.14 -6.93
CA LYS A 184 21.48 -0.28 -6.55
C LYS A 184 22.79 -0.66 -5.86
N PRO A 185 24.00 -0.30 -6.37
CA PRO A 185 25.24 -0.56 -5.66
C PRO A 185 25.26 0.03 -4.25
N ILE A 186 24.67 1.23 -4.06
CA ILE A 186 24.58 1.87 -2.74
C ILE A 186 23.79 1.00 -1.74
N LEU A 187 22.70 0.36 -2.18
CA LEU A 187 21.93 -0.57 -1.35
C LEU A 187 22.71 -1.86 -1.03
N VAL A 188 23.55 -2.33 -1.96
CA VAL A 188 24.41 -3.49 -1.74
C VAL A 188 25.50 -3.14 -0.72
N ASP A 189 26.15 -1.99 -0.87
CA ASP A 189 27.19 -1.50 0.03
C ASP A 189 26.64 -1.23 1.44
N ASP A 190 25.44 -0.66 1.54
CA ASP A 190 24.69 -0.49 2.79
C ASP A 190 24.52 -1.81 3.54
N TRP A 191 23.98 -2.82 2.84
CA TRP A 191 23.79 -4.15 3.39
C TRP A 191 25.12 -4.78 3.81
N GLN A 192 26.17 -4.65 3.00
CA GLN A 192 27.51 -5.16 3.35
C GLN A 192 28.07 -4.47 4.59
N ASN A 193 27.99 -3.14 4.69
CA ASN A 193 28.49 -2.40 5.86
C ASN A 193 27.78 -2.85 7.13
N ILE A 194 26.45 -3.02 7.10
CA ILE A 194 25.67 -3.32 8.31
C ILE A 194 25.67 -4.79 8.65
N CYS A 195 25.31 -5.66 7.71
CA CYS A 195 25.07 -7.07 7.98
C CYS A 195 26.35 -7.92 7.93
N VAL A 196 27.39 -7.47 7.22
CA VAL A 196 28.64 -8.24 7.05
C VAL A 196 29.79 -7.61 7.83
N GLN A 197 29.95 -6.29 7.76
CA GLN A 197 31.05 -5.59 8.44
C GLN A 197 30.72 -5.15 9.86
N ASN A 198 29.51 -5.47 10.36
CA ASN A 198 29.03 -5.06 11.69
C ASN A 198 29.23 -3.57 11.96
N LYS A 199 28.87 -2.73 10.99
CA LYS A 199 28.85 -1.29 11.16
C LYS A 199 27.42 -0.80 11.35
N LEU A 200 27.28 0.34 12.00
CA LEU A 200 26.01 1.05 12.15
C LEU A 200 26.18 2.49 11.69
N LEU A 201 25.09 3.10 11.26
CA LEU A 201 25.09 4.54 10.98
C LEU A 201 25.20 5.31 12.30
N LYS A 202 26.07 6.32 12.32
CA LYS A 202 26.28 7.18 13.50
C LYS A 202 25.13 8.17 13.64
N PHE A 203 24.60 8.30 14.85
CA PHE A 203 23.63 9.34 15.20
C PHE A 203 24.31 10.46 15.99
N PRO A 204 23.87 11.73 15.84
CA PRO A 204 22.85 12.20 14.90
C PRO A 204 23.34 12.19 13.44
N LEU A 205 22.46 11.84 12.51
CA LEU A 205 22.77 11.90 11.09
C LEU A 205 22.84 13.35 10.61
N ARG A 206 23.81 13.66 9.74
CA ARG A 206 23.98 14.99 9.14
C ARG A 206 22.80 15.38 8.26
N ILE A 207 22.27 14.42 7.50
CA ILE A 207 21.19 14.63 6.54
C ILE A 207 20.05 13.68 6.91
N THR A 208 18.91 14.26 7.27
CA THR A 208 17.71 13.52 7.66
C THR A 208 16.80 13.32 6.44
N ALA A 209 15.92 12.31 6.52
CA ALA A 209 14.93 12.06 5.48
C ALA A 209 14.00 13.27 5.30
N ASP A 210 13.62 13.95 6.39
CA ASP A 210 12.85 15.20 6.31
C ASP A 210 13.62 16.29 5.56
N GLY A 211 14.91 16.48 5.85
CA GLY A 211 15.74 17.45 5.14
C GLY A 211 15.80 17.20 3.63
N ILE A 212 15.97 15.94 3.22
CA ILE A 212 15.99 15.56 1.79
C ILE A 212 14.64 15.83 1.13
N LEU A 213 13.55 15.46 1.81
CA LEU A 213 12.19 15.64 1.29
C LEU A 213 11.82 17.12 1.14
N GLU A 214 12.22 17.96 2.10
CA GLU A 214 12.02 19.41 2.06
C GLU A 214 12.87 20.08 0.97
N GLU A 215 14.14 19.67 0.85
CA GLU A 215 15.05 20.15 -0.20
C GLU A 215 14.47 19.85 -1.60
N TYR A 216 14.00 18.62 -1.83
CA TYR A 216 13.35 18.24 -3.08
C TYR A 216 12.13 19.13 -3.40
N LEU A 217 11.27 19.38 -2.41
CA LEU A 217 10.10 20.26 -2.62
C LEU A 217 10.54 21.68 -2.97
N ALA A 218 11.50 22.25 -2.22
CA ALA A 218 12.00 23.60 -2.44
C ALA A 218 12.57 23.78 -3.86
N LEU A 219 13.32 22.79 -4.36
CA LEU A 219 13.87 22.78 -5.73
C LEU A 219 12.76 22.73 -6.79
N LYS A 220 11.72 21.94 -6.56
CA LYS A 220 10.65 21.71 -7.53
C LYS A 220 9.59 22.82 -7.56
N ILE A 221 9.42 23.54 -6.45
CA ILE A 221 8.57 24.74 -6.35
C ILE A 221 9.25 25.93 -7.03
N SER A 222 10.56 26.08 -6.86
CA SER A 222 11.33 27.21 -7.43
C SER A 222 11.50 27.14 -8.97
N SER A 223 11.12 26.02 -9.60
CA SER A 223 11.21 25.85 -11.04
C SER A 223 10.07 26.59 -11.78
N LYS A 224 10.42 27.59 -12.61
CA LYS A 224 9.50 28.50 -13.33
C LYS A 224 8.42 27.84 -14.24
N ASN A 225 8.42 26.52 -14.38
CA ASN A 225 7.47 25.75 -15.21
C ASN A 225 6.44 24.94 -14.39
N ALA A 226 6.25 25.23 -13.10
CA ALA A 226 5.35 24.46 -12.24
C ALA A 226 3.88 24.88 -12.42
N MET A 227 3.08 24.00 -13.04
CA MET A 227 1.62 24.08 -12.98
C MET A 227 1.14 23.77 -11.54
N PRO A 228 0.22 24.56 -10.95
CA PRO A 228 -0.18 24.42 -9.54
C PRO A 228 -0.68 23.01 -9.16
N ASN A 229 -1.41 22.34 -10.07
CA ASN A 229 -1.91 20.99 -9.83
C ASN A 229 -0.77 19.95 -9.74
N LYS A 230 0.35 20.17 -10.45
CA LYS A 230 1.52 19.30 -10.43
C LYS A 230 2.37 19.53 -9.17
N GLU A 231 2.32 20.74 -8.62
CA GLU A 231 2.96 21.08 -7.34
C GLU A 231 2.25 20.39 -6.18
N ASN A 232 0.92 20.52 -6.09
CA ASN A 232 0.12 19.84 -5.05
C ASN A 232 0.35 18.32 -5.07
N ALA A 233 0.38 17.70 -6.26
CA ALA A 233 0.65 16.28 -6.40
C ALA A 233 2.05 15.87 -5.89
N ARG A 234 3.07 16.71 -6.08
CA ARG A 234 4.42 16.47 -5.53
C ARG A 234 4.44 16.61 -4.01
N THR A 235 3.79 17.64 -3.49
CA THR A 235 3.66 17.86 -2.04
C THR A 235 2.94 16.69 -1.37
N ASP A 236 1.82 16.25 -1.94
CA ASP A 236 1.06 15.09 -1.44
C ASP A 236 1.89 13.80 -1.51
N MET A 237 2.64 13.59 -2.60
CA MET A 237 3.57 12.46 -2.69
C MET A 237 4.62 12.51 -1.58
N VAL A 238 5.30 13.65 -1.39
CA VAL A 238 6.35 13.80 -0.36
C VAL A 238 5.79 13.57 1.04
N ASN A 239 4.59 14.09 1.33
CA ASN A 239 3.90 13.82 2.58
C ASN A 239 3.57 12.32 2.74
N GLY A 240 3.17 11.66 1.65
CA GLY A 240 2.99 10.22 1.59
C GLY A 240 4.27 9.46 1.93
N ILE A 241 5.39 9.77 1.25
CA ILE A 241 6.70 9.16 1.51
C ILE A 241 7.09 9.33 2.98
N ARG A 242 6.95 10.55 3.53
CA ARG A 242 7.22 10.83 4.94
C ARG A 242 6.38 9.98 5.89
N SER A 243 5.08 9.88 5.62
CA SER A 243 4.16 9.07 6.41
C SER A 243 4.52 7.58 6.37
N TYR A 244 4.76 7.04 5.18
CA TYR A 244 5.21 5.65 5.02
C TYR A 244 6.55 5.41 5.71
N PHE A 245 7.50 6.32 5.60
CA PHE A 245 8.79 6.20 6.26
C PHE A 245 8.63 6.11 7.79
N ASN A 246 7.82 6.98 8.37
CA ASN A 246 7.56 7.02 9.82
C ASN A 246 6.89 5.73 10.34
N VAL A 247 6.02 5.11 9.54
CA VAL A 247 5.33 3.88 9.94
C VAL A 247 6.18 2.63 9.65
N MET A 248 6.89 2.61 8.51
CA MET A 248 7.58 1.41 8.03
C MET A 248 9.00 1.28 8.56
N LEU A 249 9.65 2.36 9.03
CA LEU A 249 11.05 2.32 9.45
C LEU A 249 11.29 1.16 10.41
N GLY A 250 10.65 1.22 11.58
CA GLY A 250 10.75 0.21 12.62
C GLY A 250 10.48 -1.18 12.04
N PRO A 251 9.25 -1.54 11.66
CA PRO A 251 8.93 -2.92 11.31
C PRO A 251 9.64 -3.45 10.06
N GLN A 252 9.94 -2.62 9.05
CA GLN A 252 10.27 -3.13 7.69
C GLN A 252 11.58 -2.63 7.07
N LEU A 253 12.19 -1.56 7.58
CA LEU A 253 13.37 -0.94 6.92
C LEU A 253 14.70 -1.14 7.66
N LEU A 254 14.65 -1.66 8.89
CA LEU A 254 15.82 -1.96 9.70
C LEU A 254 16.25 -3.42 9.52
N TYR A 255 17.56 -3.62 9.38
CA TYR A 255 18.17 -4.94 9.51
C TYR A 255 18.18 -5.38 10.98
N GLU A 256 18.42 -6.67 11.21
CA GLU A 256 18.45 -7.25 12.56
C GLU A 256 19.49 -6.58 13.46
N CYS A 257 20.68 -6.27 12.91
CA CYS A 257 21.77 -5.62 13.63
C CYS A 257 21.40 -4.21 14.13
N GLU A 258 20.51 -3.50 13.44
CA GLU A 258 20.12 -2.12 13.79
C GLU A 258 19.04 -2.06 14.89
N ARG A 259 18.43 -3.21 15.25
CA ARG A 259 17.27 -3.28 16.16
C ARG A 259 17.57 -2.74 17.56
N LYS A 260 18.76 -3.07 18.08
CA LYS A 260 19.21 -2.60 19.41
C LYS A 260 19.38 -1.08 19.41
N GLN A 261 20.06 -0.54 18.41
CA GLN A 261 20.27 0.91 18.25
C GLN A 261 18.93 1.65 18.14
N TYR A 262 17.99 1.13 17.36
CA TYR A 262 16.64 1.71 17.25
C TYR A 262 15.88 1.70 18.58
N THR A 263 15.91 0.59 19.32
CA THR A 263 15.22 0.47 20.61
C THR A 263 15.78 1.46 21.64
N GLU A 264 17.10 1.63 21.67
CA GLU A 264 17.76 2.61 22.53
C GLU A 264 17.33 4.04 22.17
N LEU A 265 17.36 4.36 20.88
CA LEU A 265 17.01 5.69 20.38
C LEU A 265 15.53 6.04 20.65
N MET A 266 14.63 5.07 20.53
CA MET A 266 13.21 5.21 20.89
C MET A 266 13.02 5.41 22.40
N ARG A 267 13.85 4.80 23.24
CA ARG A 267 13.84 5.00 24.70
C ARG A 267 14.32 6.40 25.07
N GLU A 268 15.39 6.88 24.43
CA GLU A 268 15.97 8.20 24.67
C GLU A 268 15.04 9.33 24.20
N LYS A 269 14.52 9.25 22.97
CA LYS A 269 13.71 10.30 22.36
C LYS A 269 12.21 10.20 22.68
N GLY A 270 11.77 9.07 23.23
CA GLY A 270 10.38 8.79 23.60
C GLY A 270 9.46 8.50 22.41
N THR A 271 8.18 8.32 22.72
CA THR A 271 7.14 7.86 21.78
C THR A 271 6.76 8.86 20.68
N ASN A 272 7.13 10.14 20.83
CA ASN A 272 6.86 11.19 19.85
C ASN A 272 7.99 11.38 18.81
N MET A 273 9.04 10.55 18.87
CA MET A 273 10.09 10.57 17.87
C MET A 273 9.53 10.24 16.48
N LYS A 274 9.80 11.12 15.51
CA LYS A 274 9.49 10.86 14.10
C LYS A 274 10.73 10.26 13.44
N PRO A 275 10.68 9.03 12.90
CA PRO A 275 11.76 8.45 12.13
C PRO A 275 12.37 9.38 11.07
N SER A 276 11.53 10.14 10.36
CA SER A 276 11.92 11.04 9.28
C SER A 276 12.87 12.15 9.72
N SER A 277 12.81 12.58 10.99
CA SER A 277 13.66 13.65 11.52
C SER A 277 14.96 13.15 12.13
N VAL A 278 15.17 11.82 12.18
CA VAL A 278 16.35 11.22 12.83
C VAL A 278 17.14 10.34 11.88
N TYR A 279 16.44 9.55 11.05
CA TYR A 279 17.03 8.69 10.04
C TYR A 279 17.24 9.44 8.72
N GLY A 280 18.13 8.93 7.87
CA GLY A 280 18.64 9.65 6.70
C GLY A 280 18.41 8.94 5.37
N ALA A 281 19.25 9.31 4.39
CA ALA A 281 19.13 8.88 3.00
C ALA A 281 19.16 7.36 2.81
N MET A 282 20.02 6.63 3.54
CA MET A 282 20.17 5.18 3.41
C MET A 282 18.84 4.45 3.67
N HIS A 283 18.23 4.70 4.83
CA HIS A 283 16.94 4.11 5.18
C HIS A 283 15.82 4.61 4.29
N LEU A 284 15.85 5.88 3.87
CA LEU A 284 14.88 6.42 2.93
C LEU A 284 14.95 5.69 1.58
N LEU A 285 16.15 5.34 1.10
CA LEU A 285 16.31 4.55 -0.13
C LEU A 285 15.74 3.12 0.04
N ARG A 286 15.95 2.50 1.20
CA ARG A 286 15.34 1.18 1.51
C ARG A 286 13.81 1.21 1.46
N LEU A 287 13.18 2.34 1.82
CA LEU A 287 11.73 2.49 1.70
C LEU A 287 11.27 2.25 0.27
N PHE A 288 11.96 2.78 -0.74
CA PHE A 288 11.54 2.61 -2.14
C PHE A 288 11.61 1.17 -2.64
N VAL A 289 12.41 0.31 -1.99
CA VAL A 289 12.45 -1.14 -2.25
C VAL A 289 11.22 -1.84 -1.66
N ARG A 290 10.59 -1.29 -0.61
CA ARG A 290 9.48 -1.92 0.12
C ARG A 290 8.11 -1.29 -0.11
N ILE A 291 8.07 -0.01 -0.46
CA ILE A 291 6.83 0.79 -0.57
C ILE A 291 5.88 0.25 -1.64
N GLY A 292 6.40 -0.44 -2.66
CA GLY A 292 5.60 -1.08 -3.71
C GLY A 292 4.52 -2.03 -3.18
N ARG A 293 4.84 -2.79 -2.12
CA ARG A 293 3.88 -3.66 -1.43
C ARG A 293 2.79 -2.85 -0.75
N ALA A 294 3.16 -1.75 -0.10
CA ALA A 294 2.21 -0.89 0.61
C ALA A 294 1.27 -0.16 -0.38
N LEU A 295 1.79 0.28 -1.54
CA LEU A 295 0.99 0.96 -2.57
C LEU A 295 -0.10 0.06 -3.17
N ALA A 296 0.08 -1.26 -3.20
CA ALA A 296 -0.92 -2.20 -3.70
C ALA A 296 -2.25 -2.17 -2.91
N TYR A 297 -2.24 -1.64 -1.69
CA TYR A 297 -3.44 -1.47 -0.84
C TYR A 297 -4.05 -0.09 -0.91
N SER A 298 -3.40 0.84 -1.60
CA SER A 298 -3.93 2.19 -1.76
C SER A 298 -5.20 2.14 -2.63
N ARG A 299 -6.22 2.92 -2.24
CA ARG A 299 -7.45 3.09 -3.03
C ARG A 299 -7.22 4.06 -4.19
N LEU A 300 -6.16 3.82 -4.96
CA LEU A 300 -5.82 4.61 -6.14
C LEU A 300 -6.23 3.83 -7.39
N ASP A 301 -6.81 4.54 -8.36
CA ASP A 301 -7.02 3.95 -9.67
C ASP A 301 -5.69 3.87 -10.44
N GLU A 302 -5.70 3.13 -11.55
CA GLU A 302 -4.51 2.90 -12.38
C GLU A 302 -3.86 4.20 -12.87
N LYS A 303 -4.66 5.22 -13.21
CA LYS A 303 -4.15 6.51 -13.70
C LYS A 303 -3.43 7.28 -12.58
N HIS A 304 -3.98 7.27 -11.38
CA HIS A 304 -3.37 7.91 -10.21
C HIS A 304 -2.13 7.14 -9.75
N ILE A 305 -2.13 5.80 -9.82
CA ILE A 305 -0.93 4.98 -9.56
C ILE A 305 0.17 5.33 -10.56
N GLN A 306 -0.14 5.39 -11.86
CA GLN A 306 0.86 5.74 -12.88
C GLN A 306 1.41 7.16 -12.68
N CYS A 307 0.56 8.12 -12.31
CA CYS A 307 0.98 9.48 -11.96
C CYS A 307 1.89 9.51 -10.73
N LEU A 308 1.52 8.78 -9.67
CA LEU A 308 2.34 8.63 -8.46
C LEU A 308 3.70 8.02 -8.79
N LEU A 309 3.73 6.94 -9.57
CA LEU A 309 4.98 6.30 -10.00
C LEU A 309 5.88 7.28 -10.76
N LEU A 310 5.34 8.13 -11.64
CA LEU A 310 6.14 9.15 -12.32
C LEU A 310 6.78 10.14 -11.35
N HIS A 311 6.06 10.56 -10.30
CA HIS A 311 6.63 11.44 -9.28
C HIS A 311 7.66 10.72 -8.41
N LEU A 312 7.42 9.46 -8.01
CA LEU A 312 8.41 8.65 -7.29
C LEU A 312 9.69 8.46 -8.09
N GLN A 313 9.57 8.24 -9.41
CA GLN A 313 10.72 8.15 -10.30
C GLN A 313 11.47 9.48 -10.44
N ASP A 314 10.77 10.62 -10.49
CA ASP A 314 11.41 11.95 -10.51
C ASP A 314 12.17 12.21 -9.20
N PHE A 315 11.61 11.81 -8.05
CA PHE A 315 12.29 11.90 -6.76
C PHE A 315 13.54 11.00 -6.69
N LEU A 316 13.44 9.75 -7.14
CA LEU A 316 14.59 8.83 -7.19
C LEU A 316 15.71 9.33 -8.10
N LYS A 317 15.37 10.00 -9.21
CA LYS A 317 16.35 10.67 -10.07
C LYS A 317 17.03 11.85 -9.38
N ASP A 318 16.32 12.55 -8.50
CA ASP A 318 16.89 13.64 -7.72
C ASP A 318 17.87 13.12 -6.66
N LEU A 319 17.49 12.05 -5.95
CA LEU A 319 18.40 11.30 -5.07
C LEU A 319 19.66 10.83 -5.80
N GLN A 320 19.51 10.30 -7.02
CA GLN A 320 20.61 9.86 -7.86
C GLN A 320 21.57 11.01 -8.20
N LYS A 321 21.05 12.18 -8.60
CA LYS A 321 21.89 13.34 -8.93
C LYS A 321 22.72 13.83 -7.75
N ASN A 322 22.17 13.71 -6.54
CA ASN A 322 22.80 14.16 -5.30
C ASN A 322 23.42 13.00 -4.50
N ALA A 323 23.64 11.85 -5.13
CA ALA A 323 24.02 10.63 -4.45
C ALA A 323 25.34 10.76 -3.65
N SER A 324 26.33 11.47 -4.18
CA SER A 324 27.61 11.70 -3.50
C SER A 324 27.49 12.52 -2.21
N THR A 325 26.48 13.39 -2.12
CA THR A 325 26.20 14.20 -0.93
C THR A 325 25.42 13.40 0.11
N TYR A 326 24.43 12.62 -0.34
CA TYR A 326 23.48 11.91 0.51
C TYR A 326 23.99 10.57 1.04
N PHE A 327 24.82 9.85 0.28
CA PHE A 327 25.27 8.50 0.61
C PHE A 327 26.79 8.49 0.82
N ASN A 328 27.22 8.57 2.07
CA ASN A 328 28.64 8.62 2.43
C ASN A 328 29.02 7.49 3.39
N THR A 329 30.04 6.72 3.00
CA THR A 329 30.56 5.59 3.80
C THR A 329 31.17 6.02 5.14
N GLN A 330 31.58 7.29 5.30
CA GLN A 330 32.10 7.84 6.55
C GLN A 330 31.02 8.07 7.63
N ASP A 331 29.75 7.86 7.29
CA ASP A 331 28.66 7.92 8.25
C ASP A 331 28.50 6.59 9.02
N TYR A 332 29.20 5.53 8.59
CA TYR A 332 29.21 4.24 9.27
C TYR A 332 30.34 4.16 10.30
N ILE A 333 30.00 3.68 11.49
CA ILE A 333 30.93 3.38 12.60
C ILE A 333 30.86 1.90 12.93
N ALA A 334 31.91 1.32 13.51
CA ALA A 334 31.86 -0.04 14.02
C ALA A 334 30.77 -0.16 15.11
N ASP A 335 30.00 -1.24 15.09
CA ASP A 335 29.01 -1.51 16.14
C ASP A 335 29.75 -1.80 17.46
N PRO A 336 29.62 -0.94 18.48
CA PRO A 336 30.29 -1.14 19.76
C PRO A 336 29.82 -2.42 20.49
N ASN A 337 28.69 -3.01 20.08
CA ASN A 337 28.14 -4.22 20.69
C ASN A 337 28.51 -5.51 19.95
N ALA A 338 29.20 -5.43 18.81
CA ALA A 338 29.53 -6.60 17.99
C ALA A 338 30.61 -7.50 18.63
N GLU A 339 31.42 -6.97 19.54
CA GLU A 339 32.46 -7.75 20.23
C GLU A 339 31.91 -8.74 21.26
N GLY A 340 30.66 -8.56 21.73
CA GLY A 340 30.04 -9.40 22.76
C GLY A 340 29.28 -10.63 22.26
N GLN A 341 29.30 -10.94 20.96
CA GLN A 341 28.56 -12.08 20.36
C GLN A 341 29.47 -13.22 19.89
N ARG A 342 30.77 -13.17 20.20
CA ARG A 342 31.72 -14.29 20.02
C ARG A 342 32.01 -14.99 21.35
N THR A 343 31.02 -15.68 21.90
CA THR A 343 31.26 -16.76 22.88
C THR A 343 30.29 -17.90 22.64
#